data_AF-U2RFT2-F1
#
_entry.id   AF-U2RFT2-F1
#
_cell.length_a   1.000
_cell.length_b   1.000
_cell.length_c   1.000
_cell.angle_alpha   90.00
_cell.angle_beta   90.00
_cell.angle_gamma   90.00
#
_symmetry.space_group_name_H-M   'P 1'
#
loop_
_entity.id
_entity.type
_entity.pdbx_description
1 polymer ?
#
loop_
_entity_poly.entity_id
_entity_poly.type
_entity_poly.pdbx_seq_one_letter_code
_entity_poly.pdbx_strand_id
1 'polypeptide(L)'
;EALVASAAEGDADAVADLHSRFDTRLAFGTAGLRGEIAAGPNRMNRVLVSQAAAGFARWLLEHAEDGTPSLVIGYDGRKNSDVFARDTAELMAGAGVRAVLLPRLLPTPVLAFAVRHLDVSAGVMVTASHNPPNDNGYKVYLGGLDHGSQIVSPTDAEIAAQILDVASGSVLDLPRSEQYEIASDDVERAYIEATAALATTDAPRDAVSFAYTAMHGVGWRTAREVFAAAGFAEPEVVAAQIDPDPAFPTVSFPNPEEPGAMDLAFETARAAGVDLVIANDPDADRLAVAIPDASEQGYRRLSGNEVGALLGWRAAELAE
;
A
#
# COMPACT_ATOMS: atom_id res chain seq x y z
N GLU A 1 -5.83 8.93 28.12
CA GLU A 1 -6.22 9.34 29.49
C GLU A 1 -6.65 8.16 30.34
N ALA A 2 -7.69 7.39 29.95
CA ALA A 2 -8.13 6.21 30.71
C ALA A 2 -7.00 5.21 31.05
N LEU A 3 -6.18 4.83 30.06
CA LEU A 3 -5.02 3.94 30.26
C LEU A 3 -4.04 4.44 31.34
N VAL A 4 -3.75 5.74 31.33
CA VAL A 4 -2.81 6.36 32.29
C VAL A 4 -3.42 6.39 33.69
N ALA A 5 -4.72 6.67 33.80
CA ALA A 5 -5.42 6.63 35.08
C ALA A 5 -5.42 5.22 35.68
N SER A 6 -5.76 4.20 34.91
CA SER A 6 -5.72 2.79 35.36
C SER A 6 -4.31 2.35 35.78
N ALA A 7 -3.28 2.73 35.02
CA ALA A 7 -1.90 2.44 35.39
C ALA A 7 -1.48 3.14 36.69
N ALA A 8 -1.91 4.39 36.90
CA ALA A 8 -1.65 5.14 38.14
C ALA A 8 -2.36 4.53 39.37
N GLU A 9 -3.46 3.81 39.16
CA GLU A 9 -4.18 3.03 40.18
C GLU A 9 -3.57 1.64 40.42
N GLY A 10 -2.52 1.27 39.68
CA GLY A 10 -1.78 0.01 39.85
C GLY A 10 -2.33 -1.17 39.03
N ASP A 11 -3.15 -0.93 38.02
CA ASP A 11 -3.59 -1.96 37.07
C ASP A 11 -2.37 -2.50 36.28
N ALA A 12 -2.08 -3.78 36.46
CA ALA A 12 -0.90 -4.43 35.88
C ALA A 12 -0.96 -4.50 34.34
N ASP A 13 -2.14 -4.69 33.75
CA ASP A 13 -2.32 -4.75 32.30
C ASP A 13 -2.15 -3.36 31.70
N ALA A 14 -2.68 -2.33 32.36
CA ALA A 14 -2.49 -0.94 31.95
C ALA A 14 -1.00 -0.51 32.01
N VAL A 15 -0.28 -0.92 33.05
CA VAL A 15 1.17 -0.69 33.17
C VAL A 15 1.94 -1.41 32.06
N ALA A 16 1.64 -2.69 31.81
CA ALA A 16 2.28 -3.47 30.76
C ALA A 16 2.02 -2.87 29.36
N ASP A 17 0.80 -2.40 29.10
CA ASP A 17 0.45 -1.74 27.84
C ASP A 17 1.25 -0.43 27.65
N LEU A 18 1.39 0.40 28.70
CA LEU A 18 2.26 1.58 28.64
C LEU A 18 3.72 1.24 28.33
N HIS A 19 4.29 0.22 28.99
CA HIS A 19 5.63 -0.28 28.68
C HIS A 19 5.74 -0.70 27.20
N SER A 20 4.75 -1.44 26.69
CA SER A 20 4.71 -1.87 25.28
C SER A 20 4.69 -0.72 24.26
N ARG A 21 4.22 0.47 24.68
CA ARG A 21 4.07 1.66 23.84
C ARG A 21 5.27 2.61 23.93
N PHE A 22 5.92 2.69 25.09
CA PHE A 22 6.88 3.75 25.41
C PHE A 22 8.32 3.28 25.70
N ASP A 23 8.56 2.01 26.01
CA ASP A 23 9.92 1.53 26.31
C ASP A 23 10.80 1.44 25.06
N THR A 24 10.19 1.34 23.89
CA THR A 24 10.88 1.23 22.60
C THR A 24 10.28 2.18 21.57
N ARG A 25 10.93 2.25 20.41
CA ARG A 25 10.44 2.99 19.23
C ARG A 25 10.19 2.02 18.09
N LEU A 26 9.16 2.30 17.30
CA LEU A 26 8.89 1.56 16.09
C LEU A 26 10.04 1.78 15.10
N ALA A 27 10.69 0.68 14.70
CA ALA A 27 11.86 0.73 13.83
C ALA A 27 11.47 1.02 12.38
N PHE A 28 12.26 1.86 11.71
CA PHE A 28 12.21 2.04 10.25
C PHE A 28 13.20 1.07 9.60
N GLY A 29 12.79 0.38 8.54
CA GLY A 29 13.65 -0.52 7.77
C GLY A 29 13.23 -0.59 6.30
N THR A 30 13.65 -1.63 5.59
CA THR A 30 13.30 -1.83 4.16
C THR A 30 11.79 -1.84 3.88
N ALA A 31 10.99 -2.34 4.83
CA ALA A 31 9.53 -2.30 4.75
C ALA A 31 8.92 -0.94 5.13
N GLY A 32 9.76 0.05 5.47
CA GLY A 32 9.36 1.34 6.03
C GLY A 32 8.96 1.24 7.51
N LEU A 33 7.93 1.98 7.92
CA LEU A 33 7.28 1.81 9.23
C LEU A 33 6.04 0.93 9.09
N ARG A 34 5.79 0.09 10.11
CA ARG A 34 4.57 -0.69 10.18
C ARG A 34 4.25 -1.03 11.63
N GLY A 35 3.01 -0.77 12.05
CA GLY A 35 2.57 -1.15 13.39
C GLY A 35 1.16 -0.67 13.69
N GLU A 36 0.68 -1.06 14.87
CA GLU A 36 -0.64 -0.72 15.36
C GLU A 36 -0.80 0.81 15.55
N ILE A 37 -1.97 1.33 15.18
CA ILE A 37 -2.36 2.71 15.46
C ILE A 37 -2.69 2.86 16.94
N ALA A 38 -1.82 3.55 17.67
CA ALA A 38 -2.01 3.90 19.07
C ALA A 38 -1.04 5.00 19.53
N ALA A 39 -1.18 5.45 20.77
CA ALA A 39 -0.25 6.38 21.38
C ALA A 39 1.09 5.72 21.73
N GLY A 40 2.17 6.48 21.65
CA GLY A 40 3.53 6.08 22.04
C GLY A 40 4.51 5.96 20.87
N PRO A 41 5.82 6.03 21.13
CA PRO A 41 6.86 5.91 20.10
C PRO A 41 6.93 4.52 19.43
N ASN A 42 6.39 3.47 20.06
CA ASN A 42 6.32 2.12 19.47
C ASN A 42 5.00 1.84 18.72
N ARG A 43 4.30 2.89 18.25
CA ARG A 43 2.99 2.79 17.59
C ARG A 43 2.89 3.78 16.42
N MET A 44 2.07 3.43 15.43
CA MET A 44 1.75 4.35 14.34
C MET A 44 0.86 5.48 14.87
N ASN A 45 1.31 6.72 14.72
CA ASN A 45 0.56 7.92 15.05
C ASN A 45 1.17 9.13 14.32
N ARG A 46 0.49 10.27 14.41
CA ARG A 46 0.90 11.51 13.72
C ARG A 46 2.29 11.98 14.14
N VAL A 47 2.72 11.75 15.38
CA VAL A 47 4.07 12.13 15.84
C VAL A 47 5.13 11.28 15.15
N LEU A 48 4.95 9.95 15.16
CA LEU A 48 5.87 9.02 14.50
C LEU A 48 5.96 9.30 12.99
N VAL A 49 4.82 9.47 12.33
CA VAL A 49 4.75 9.81 10.89
C VAL A 49 5.42 11.15 10.61
N SER A 50 5.21 12.15 11.47
CA SER A 50 5.83 13.47 11.26
C SER A 50 7.34 13.42 11.36
N GLN A 51 7.87 12.67 12.32
CA GLN A 51 9.31 12.43 12.46
C GLN A 51 9.87 11.63 11.28
N ALA A 52 9.11 10.65 10.78
CA ALA A 52 9.48 9.87 9.60
C ALA A 52 9.56 10.75 8.34
N ALA A 53 8.54 11.56 8.09
CA ALA A 53 8.49 12.47 6.96
C ALA A 53 9.62 13.51 7.01
N ALA A 54 9.87 14.12 8.17
CA ALA A 54 10.95 15.10 8.32
C ALA A 54 12.35 14.48 8.22
N GLY A 55 12.57 13.28 8.78
CA GLY A 55 13.82 12.55 8.60
C GLY A 55 14.06 12.17 7.15
N PHE A 56 13.01 11.71 6.45
CA PHE A 56 13.11 11.39 5.03
C PHE A 56 13.33 12.64 4.15
N ALA A 57 12.68 13.77 4.47
CA ALA A 57 12.92 15.04 3.79
C ALA A 57 14.38 15.49 3.92
N ARG A 58 14.97 15.38 5.11
CA ARG A 58 16.41 15.66 5.33
C ARG A 58 17.30 14.77 4.48
N TRP A 59 17.02 13.47 4.47
CA TRP A 59 17.77 12.53 3.64
C TRP A 59 17.70 12.90 2.16
N LEU A 60 16.50 13.22 1.63
CA LEU A 60 16.33 13.65 0.23
C LEU A 60 17.08 14.93 -0.10
N LEU A 61 17.09 15.92 0.82
CA LEU A 61 17.81 17.18 0.62
C LEU A 61 19.33 17.00 0.64
N GLU A 62 19.85 16.10 1.49
CA GLU A 62 21.29 15.78 1.55
C GLU A 62 21.77 15.03 0.31
N HIS A 63 20.89 14.26 -0.35
CA HIS A 63 21.21 13.44 -1.52
C HIS A 63 20.74 14.07 -2.84
N ALA A 64 20.24 15.30 -2.82
CA ALA A 64 19.87 16.02 -4.04
C ALA A 64 21.13 16.41 -4.81
N GLU A 65 21.34 15.82 -5.99
CA GLU A 65 22.47 16.16 -6.87
C GLU A 65 22.24 17.50 -7.57
N ASP A 66 21.06 17.70 -8.17
CA ASP A 66 20.66 18.92 -8.86
C ASP A 66 19.16 19.22 -8.64
N GLY A 67 18.84 20.49 -8.37
CA GLY A 67 17.46 20.97 -8.24
C GLY A 67 16.79 20.67 -6.90
N THR A 68 15.49 20.96 -6.82
CA THR A 68 14.69 20.71 -5.62
C THR A 68 14.19 19.27 -5.64
N PRO A 69 14.48 18.44 -4.62
CA PRO A 69 13.96 17.09 -4.58
C PRO A 69 12.44 17.11 -4.55
N SER A 70 11.83 16.05 -5.08
CA SER A 70 10.38 15.94 -5.18
C SER A 70 9.90 14.54 -4.81
N LEU A 71 8.65 14.43 -4.37
CA LEU A 71 8.04 13.14 -4.10
C LEU A 71 6.56 13.11 -4.46
N VAL A 72 6.07 11.91 -4.72
CA VAL A 72 4.64 11.59 -4.78
C VAL A 72 4.19 10.83 -3.53
N ILE A 73 3.03 11.16 -2.97
CA ILE A 73 2.46 10.53 -1.78
C ILE A 73 1.13 9.86 -2.16
N GLY A 74 0.95 8.61 -1.76
CA GLY A 74 -0.26 7.81 -1.95
C GLY A 74 -0.68 7.16 -0.65
N TYR A 75 -1.92 6.69 -0.60
CA TYR A 75 -2.49 6.09 0.60
C TYR A 75 -3.63 5.12 0.28
N ASP A 76 -3.75 4.09 1.12
CA ASP A 76 -4.82 3.11 1.04
C ASP A 76 -6.05 3.51 1.91
N GLY A 77 -7.04 2.62 1.98
CA GLY A 77 -8.28 2.82 2.73
C GLY A 77 -8.19 2.61 4.24
N ARG A 78 -7.01 2.36 4.82
CA ARG A 78 -6.88 2.10 6.27
C ARG A 78 -7.17 3.36 7.09
N LYS A 79 -7.51 3.13 8.36
CA LYS A 79 -7.77 4.21 9.31
C LYS A 79 -6.57 5.18 9.37
N ASN A 80 -6.86 6.47 9.23
CA ASN A 80 -5.89 7.57 9.22
C ASN A 80 -4.86 7.56 8.08
N SER A 81 -4.96 6.69 7.07
CA SER A 81 -4.01 6.70 5.95
C SER A 81 -4.02 8.05 5.22
N ASP A 82 -5.19 8.63 5.03
CA ASP A 82 -5.37 9.97 4.44
C ASP A 82 -4.81 11.10 5.33
N VAL A 83 -4.94 10.99 6.65
CA VAL A 83 -4.36 11.93 7.62
C VAL A 83 -2.83 11.89 7.55
N PHE A 84 -2.24 10.70 7.60
CA PHE A 84 -0.79 10.51 7.54
C PHE A 84 -0.21 10.96 6.19
N ALA A 85 -0.93 10.75 5.08
CA ALA A 85 -0.50 11.21 3.77
C ALA A 85 -0.49 12.75 3.67
N ARG A 86 -1.54 13.42 4.16
CA ARG A 86 -1.56 14.90 4.22
C ARG A 86 -0.49 15.44 5.16
N ASP A 87 -0.30 14.82 6.32
CA ASP A 87 0.75 15.23 7.25
C ASP A 87 2.14 15.15 6.61
N THR A 88 2.38 14.10 5.83
CA THR A 88 3.61 13.90 5.08
C THR A 88 3.78 14.96 3.99
N ALA A 89 2.74 15.24 3.20
CA ALA A 89 2.79 16.26 2.15
C ALA A 89 3.12 17.64 2.73
N GLU A 90 2.49 18.02 3.85
CA GLU A 90 2.71 19.30 4.50
C GLU A 90 4.13 19.46 5.06
N LEU A 91 4.68 18.39 5.67
CA LEU A 91 6.05 18.39 6.21
C LEU A 91 7.10 18.41 5.11
N MET A 92 6.88 17.68 4.02
CA MET A 92 7.76 17.69 2.85
C MET A 92 7.81 19.08 2.22
N ALA A 93 6.63 19.67 1.95
CA ALA A 93 6.54 21.02 1.42
C ALA A 93 7.16 22.06 2.38
N GLY A 94 6.92 21.93 3.69
CA GLY A 94 7.52 22.80 4.70
C GLY A 94 9.05 22.69 4.79
N ALA A 95 9.60 21.50 4.55
CA ALA A 95 11.04 21.26 4.50
C ALA A 95 11.70 21.72 3.17
N GLY A 96 10.91 22.15 2.18
CA GLY A 96 11.42 22.57 0.88
C GLY A 96 11.54 21.43 -0.15
N VAL A 97 10.85 20.30 0.07
CA VAL A 97 10.72 19.21 -0.91
C VAL A 97 9.41 19.40 -1.66
N ARG A 98 9.44 19.36 -3.01
CA ARG A 98 8.21 19.46 -3.81
C ARG A 98 7.34 18.22 -3.57
N ALA A 99 6.17 18.41 -2.96
CA ALA A 99 5.27 17.31 -2.63
C ALA A 99 4.06 17.27 -3.57
N VAL A 100 3.76 16.07 -4.08
CA VAL A 100 2.57 15.79 -4.90
C VAL A 100 1.74 14.70 -4.21
N LEU A 101 0.54 15.01 -3.76
CA LEU A 101 -0.38 14.05 -3.17
C LEU A 101 -1.32 13.46 -4.23
N LEU A 102 -1.43 12.14 -4.28
CA LEU A 102 -2.41 11.46 -5.12
C LEU A 102 -3.84 11.82 -4.69
N PRO A 103 -4.78 12.00 -5.63
CA PRO A 103 -6.05 12.69 -5.35
C PRO A 103 -7.05 11.87 -4.54
N ARG A 104 -6.80 10.57 -4.36
CA ARG A 104 -7.75 9.61 -3.79
C ARG A 104 -7.03 8.34 -3.30
N LEU A 105 -7.83 7.42 -2.76
CA LEU A 105 -7.42 6.05 -2.47
C LEU A 105 -6.98 5.38 -3.78
N LEU A 106 -5.70 5.04 -3.89
CA LEU A 106 -5.13 4.40 -5.08
C LEU A 106 -4.23 3.23 -4.69
N PRO A 107 -4.13 2.19 -5.53
CA PRO A 107 -3.22 1.07 -5.31
C PRO A 107 -1.75 1.47 -5.16
N THR A 108 -1.02 0.74 -4.33
CA THR A 108 0.46 0.82 -4.24
C THR A 108 1.15 0.78 -5.62
N PRO A 109 0.78 -0.09 -6.58
CA PRO A 109 1.41 -0.06 -7.91
C PRO A 109 1.15 1.24 -8.70
N VAL A 110 0.06 1.97 -8.46
CA VAL A 110 -0.17 3.30 -9.08
C VAL A 110 0.82 4.31 -8.52
N LEU A 111 1.12 4.27 -7.21
CA LEU A 111 2.16 5.11 -6.63
C LEU A 111 3.55 4.79 -7.19
N ALA A 112 3.93 3.50 -7.25
CA ALA A 112 5.22 3.11 -7.81
C ALA A 112 5.36 3.55 -9.28
N PHE A 113 4.28 3.44 -10.06
CA PHE A 113 4.23 3.99 -11.43
C PHE A 113 4.36 5.51 -11.44
N ALA A 114 3.66 6.22 -10.55
CA ALA A 114 3.67 7.67 -10.46
C ALA A 114 5.07 8.23 -10.18
N VAL A 115 5.90 7.53 -9.37
CA VAL A 115 7.30 7.94 -9.11
C VAL A 115 8.06 8.09 -10.43
N ARG A 116 7.93 7.10 -11.32
CA ARG A 116 8.57 7.11 -12.64
C ARG A 116 7.90 8.07 -13.62
N HIS A 117 6.57 8.09 -13.62
CA HIS A 117 5.78 8.85 -14.59
C HIS A 117 5.93 10.37 -14.39
N LEU A 118 6.01 10.81 -13.13
CA LEU A 118 6.20 12.21 -12.77
C LEU A 118 7.69 12.61 -12.67
N ASP A 119 8.60 11.65 -12.86
CA ASP A 119 10.05 11.82 -12.71
C ASP A 119 10.43 12.49 -11.38
N VAL A 120 9.83 12.00 -10.29
CA VAL A 120 10.07 12.53 -8.94
C VAL A 120 11.18 11.74 -8.25
N SER A 121 11.84 12.36 -7.27
CA SER A 121 12.96 11.76 -6.53
C SER A 121 12.54 10.56 -5.68
N ALA A 122 11.29 10.54 -5.20
CA ALA A 122 10.80 9.49 -4.32
C ALA A 122 9.27 9.31 -4.32
N GLY A 123 8.82 8.24 -3.67
CA GLY A 123 7.43 7.97 -3.34
C GLY A 123 7.23 7.58 -1.88
N VAL A 124 6.09 7.95 -1.31
CA VAL A 124 5.63 7.46 0.01
C VAL A 124 4.25 6.85 -0.13
N MET A 125 4.12 5.56 0.19
CA MET A 125 2.82 4.89 0.28
C MET A 125 2.44 4.67 1.74
N VAL A 126 1.34 5.29 2.15
CA VAL A 126 0.76 5.06 3.47
C VAL A 126 -0.16 3.86 3.41
N THR A 127 0.33 2.73 3.91
CA THR A 127 -0.38 1.46 3.93
C THR A 127 0.32 0.47 4.85
N ALA A 128 -0.46 -0.42 5.47
CA ALA A 128 0.05 -1.67 6.04
C ALA A 128 -0.33 -2.90 5.20
N SER A 129 -0.61 -2.76 3.91
CA SER A 129 -0.92 -3.83 2.95
C SER A 129 -1.94 -4.82 3.53
N HIS A 130 -1.52 -6.03 3.87
CA HIS A 130 -2.36 -7.12 4.35
C HIS A 130 -2.43 -7.29 5.87
N ASN A 131 -1.86 -6.36 6.65
CA ASN A 131 -1.87 -6.42 8.11
C ASN A 131 -3.27 -6.32 8.74
N PRO A 132 -3.43 -6.61 10.04
CA PRO A 132 -4.70 -6.44 10.74
C PRO A 132 -5.33 -5.04 10.61
N PRO A 133 -6.65 -4.89 10.85
CA PRO A 133 -7.38 -3.62 10.68
C PRO A 133 -6.79 -2.40 11.40
N ASN A 134 -6.29 -2.57 12.63
CA ASN A 134 -5.78 -1.47 13.43
C ASN A 134 -4.31 -1.10 13.10
N ASP A 135 -3.66 -1.79 12.16
CA ASP A 135 -2.31 -1.47 11.72
C ASP A 135 -2.33 -0.44 10.59
N ASN A 136 -1.29 0.41 10.57
CA ASN A 136 -0.95 1.25 9.42
C ASN A 136 0.57 1.19 9.16
N GLY A 137 1.01 1.81 8.07
CA GLY A 137 2.41 1.79 7.67
C GLY A 137 2.79 2.94 6.76
N TYR A 138 4.08 2.99 6.46
CA TYR A 138 4.71 4.07 5.71
C TYR A 138 5.84 3.46 4.89
N LYS A 139 5.59 3.12 3.63
CA LYS A 139 6.56 2.54 2.69
C LYS A 139 7.26 3.66 1.90
N VAL A 140 8.55 3.53 1.63
CA VAL A 140 9.34 4.49 0.86
C VAL A 140 9.85 3.85 -0.43
N TYR A 141 9.72 4.61 -1.52
CA TYR A 141 10.17 4.25 -2.87
C TYR A 141 11.13 5.34 -3.37
N LEU A 142 12.13 4.97 -4.17
CA LEU A 142 13.08 5.92 -4.75
C LEU A 142 12.97 5.99 -6.26
N GLY A 143 13.07 7.21 -6.80
CA GLY A 143 13.12 7.49 -8.23
C GLY A 143 14.53 7.34 -8.80
N GLY A 144 14.80 8.03 -9.92
CA GLY A 144 16.12 8.00 -10.55
C GLY A 144 16.58 6.59 -10.91
N LEU A 145 17.76 6.19 -10.41
CA LEU A 145 18.37 4.87 -10.66
C LEU A 145 17.58 3.70 -10.06
N ASP A 146 16.81 3.96 -9.00
CA ASP A 146 15.97 2.94 -8.36
C ASP A 146 14.64 2.72 -9.11
N HIS A 147 14.32 3.59 -10.08
CA HIS A 147 13.19 3.42 -10.99
C HIS A 147 11.83 3.20 -10.29
N GLY A 148 11.60 3.83 -9.14
CA GLY A 148 10.36 3.66 -8.36
C GLY A 148 10.33 2.40 -7.50
N SER A 149 11.48 1.77 -7.24
CA SER A 149 11.59 0.60 -6.38
C SER A 149 11.51 0.97 -4.91
N GLN A 150 11.00 0.04 -4.09
CA GLN A 150 11.02 0.18 -2.64
C GLN A 150 12.46 0.14 -2.13
N ILE A 151 12.74 0.92 -1.08
CA ILE A 151 14.08 1.01 -0.48
C ILE A 151 14.59 -0.34 0.04
N VAL A 152 15.91 -0.50 -0.04
CA VAL A 152 16.67 -1.61 0.53
C VAL A 152 17.87 -1.08 1.33
N SER A 153 18.61 -1.97 1.99
CA SER A 153 19.86 -1.61 2.66
C SER A 153 20.93 -1.19 1.65
N PRO A 154 21.74 -0.15 1.93
CA PRO A 154 21.87 0.60 3.20
C PRO A 154 20.94 1.81 3.37
N THR A 155 20.19 2.18 2.34
CA THR A 155 19.37 3.40 2.32
C THR A 155 18.36 3.47 3.45
N ASP A 156 17.75 2.34 3.82
CA ASP A 156 16.81 2.27 4.94
C ASP A 156 17.44 2.69 6.28
N ALA A 157 18.68 2.28 6.53
CA ALA A 157 19.43 2.63 7.74
C ALA A 157 19.83 4.11 7.76
N GLU A 158 20.17 4.69 6.61
CA GLU A 158 20.49 6.12 6.49
C GLU A 158 19.26 6.99 6.78
N ILE A 159 18.11 6.64 6.20
CA ILE A 159 16.83 7.31 6.47
C ILE A 159 16.47 7.13 7.96
N ALA A 160 16.61 5.92 8.50
CA ALA A 160 16.34 5.66 9.92
C ALA A 160 17.19 6.54 10.85
N ALA A 161 18.47 6.77 10.51
CA ALA A 161 19.34 7.65 11.28
C ALA A 161 18.83 9.10 11.28
N GLN A 162 18.41 9.62 10.12
CA GLN A 162 17.82 10.96 10.02
C GLN A 162 16.51 11.08 10.81
N ILE A 163 15.67 10.04 10.80
CA ILE A 163 14.43 9.98 11.59
C ILE A 163 14.74 10.03 13.09
N LEU A 164 15.76 9.30 13.56
CA LEU A 164 16.14 9.28 14.97
C LEU A 164 16.69 10.63 15.43
N ASP A 165 17.50 11.28 14.60
CA ASP A 165 18.01 12.63 14.88
C ASP A 165 16.87 13.64 15.00
N VAL A 166 15.93 13.64 14.05
CA VAL A 166 14.70 14.45 14.12
C VAL A 166 13.88 14.13 15.38
N ALA A 167 13.77 12.86 15.75
CA ALA A 167 13.00 12.42 16.91
C ALA A 167 13.60 12.84 18.26
N SER A 168 14.86 13.31 18.29
CA SER A 168 15.48 13.89 19.48
C SER A 168 14.96 15.30 19.80
N GLY A 169 14.38 15.97 18.79
CA GLY A 169 13.76 17.29 18.92
C GLY A 169 12.24 17.25 19.14
N SER A 170 11.62 18.43 19.06
CA SER A 170 10.17 18.57 19.16
C SER A 170 9.50 18.47 17.79
N VAL A 171 8.43 17.67 17.70
CA VAL A 171 7.59 17.61 16.49
C VAL A 171 6.91 18.94 16.17
N LEU A 172 6.76 19.83 17.16
CA LEU A 172 6.12 21.13 16.99
C LEU A 172 7.01 22.13 16.24
N ASP A 173 8.32 21.88 16.18
CA ASP A 173 9.29 22.75 15.51
C ASP A 173 9.46 22.38 14.04
N LEU A 174 8.83 21.30 13.57
CA LEU A 174 8.93 20.85 12.19
C LEU A 174 8.17 21.81 11.27
N PRO A 175 8.80 22.33 10.20
CA PRO A 175 8.14 23.24 9.28
C PRO A 175 7.04 22.52 8.51
N ARG A 176 5.90 23.19 8.33
CA ARG A 176 4.75 22.67 7.57
C ARG A 176 4.28 23.72 6.57
N SER A 177 3.83 23.27 5.41
CA SER A 177 3.27 24.13 4.37
C SER A 177 2.13 23.42 3.66
N GLU A 178 1.00 24.11 3.48
CA GLU A 178 -0.11 23.62 2.65
C GLU A 178 0.17 23.78 1.15
N GLN A 179 1.34 24.31 0.76
CA GLN A 179 1.75 24.47 -0.64
C GLN A 179 2.29 23.16 -1.22
N TYR A 180 1.45 22.13 -1.26
CA TYR A 180 1.70 20.89 -1.99
C TYR A 180 0.72 20.75 -3.15
N GLU A 181 1.08 19.94 -4.14
CA GLU A 181 0.27 19.70 -5.33
C GLU A 181 -0.67 18.52 -5.11
N ILE A 182 -1.83 18.53 -5.76
CA ILE A 182 -2.66 17.34 -5.93
C ILE A 182 -2.44 16.83 -7.35
N ALA A 183 -2.06 15.56 -7.50
CA ALA A 183 -1.88 14.96 -8.82
C ALA A 183 -3.19 14.97 -9.62
N SER A 184 -3.10 15.18 -10.93
CA SER A 184 -4.25 15.02 -11.82
C SER A 184 -4.59 13.53 -12.01
N ASP A 185 -5.80 13.27 -12.47
CA ASP A 185 -6.26 11.91 -12.84
C ASP A 185 -5.48 11.33 -14.04
N ASP A 186 -4.61 12.11 -14.68
CA ASP A 186 -3.80 11.64 -15.81
C ASP A 186 -2.76 10.60 -15.35
N VAL A 187 -2.32 10.64 -14.10
CA VAL A 187 -1.39 9.63 -13.54
C VAL A 187 -2.05 8.26 -13.47
N GLU A 188 -3.26 8.17 -12.91
CA GLU A 188 -4.02 6.91 -12.85
C GLU A 188 -4.39 6.44 -14.27
N ARG A 189 -4.82 7.36 -15.15
CA ARG A 189 -5.13 7.04 -16.54
C ARG A 189 -3.93 6.47 -17.30
N ALA A 190 -2.76 7.08 -17.16
CA ALA A 190 -1.53 6.59 -17.79
C ALA A 190 -1.12 5.21 -17.25
N TYR A 191 -1.32 4.94 -15.95
CA TYR A 191 -1.13 3.61 -15.38
C TYR A 191 -2.09 2.57 -15.98
N ILE A 192 -3.37 2.93 -16.10
CA ILE A 192 -4.41 2.06 -16.68
C ILE A 192 -4.07 1.72 -18.13
N GLU A 193 -3.75 2.72 -18.95
CA GLU A 193 -3.38 2.55 -20.36
C GLU A 193 -2.13 1.67 -20.52
N ALA A 194 -1.08 1.94 -19.73
CA ALA A 194 0.15 1.16 -19.78
C ALA A 194 -0.06 -0.30 -19.36
N THR A 195 -0.92 -0.54 -18.36
CA THR A 195 -1.21 -1.90 -17.85
C THR A 195 -2.12 -2.66 -18.81
N ALA A 196 -3.14 -2.01 -19.36
CA ALA A 196 -4.03 -2.59 -20.37
C ALA A 196 -3.27 -3.01 -21.64
N ALA A 197 -2.25 -2.24 -22.03
CA ALA A 197 -1.41 -2.55 -23.18
C ALA A 197 -0.59 -3.86 -23.03
N LEU A 198 -0.43 -4.39 -21.81
CA LEU A 198 0.23 -5.67 -21.57
C LEU A 198 -0.63 -6.88 -22.02
N ALA A 199 -1.94 -6.68 -22.22
CA ALA A 199 -2.84 -7.71 -22.73
C ALA A 199 -2.62 -7.90 -24.25
N THR A 200 -1.52 -8.55 -24.62
CA THR A 200 -1.07 -8.74 -26.02
C THR A 200 -1.52 -10.05 -26.66
N THR A 201 -2.40 -10.82 -26.01
CA THR A 201 -2.86 -12.13 -26.53
C THR A 201 -3.87 -11.96 -27.67
N ASP A 202 -3.79 -12.84 -28.67
CA ASP A 202 -4.77 -12.98 -29.76
C ASP A 202 -6.04 -13.72 -29.32
N ALA A 203 -6.04 -14.30 -28.11
CA ALA A 203 -7.22 -14.95 -27.56
C ALA A 203 -8.39 -13.95 -27.42
N PRO A 204 -9.63 -14.35 -27.76
CA PRO A 204 -10.80 -13.52 -27.53
C PRO A 204 -10.90 -13.10 -26.06
N ARG A 205 -11.21 -11.83 -25.79
CA ARG A 205 -11.26 -11.30 -24.42
C ARG A 205 -12.42 -11.84 -23.60
N ASP A 206 -13.45 -12.36 -24.27
CA ASP A 206 -14.60 -13.06 -23.71
C ASP A 206 -14.36 -14.57 -23.53
N ALA A 207 -13.18 -15.08 -23.87
CA ALA A 207 -12.84 -16.50 -23.73
C ALA A 207 -12.60 -16.94 -22.27
N VAL A 208 -12.49 -15.99 -21.32
CA VAL A 208 -12.26 -16.28 -19.90
C VAL A 208 -13.23 -15.46 -19.06
N SER A 209 -14.07 -16.16 -18.30
CA SER A 209 -14.90 -15.57 -17.26
C SER A 209 -14.16 -15.59 -15.93
N PHE A 210 -14.33 -14.57 -15.10
CA PHE A 210 -13.60 -14.49 -13.84
C PHE A 210 -14.38 -13.78 -12.74
N ALA A 211 -14.09 -14.15 -11.50
CA ALA A 211 -14.54 -13.46 -10.30
C ALA A 211 -13.42 -12.59 -9.73
N TYR A 212 -13.78 -11.47 -9.11
CA TYR A 212 -12.83 -10.52 -8.54
C TYR A 212 -13.20 -10.13 -7.10
N THR A 213 -12.19 -10.08 -6.23
CA THR A 213 -12.30 -9.46 -4.90
C THR A 213 -11.16 -8.48 -4.65
N ALA A 214 -11.48 -7.32 -4.10
CA ALA A 214 -10.51 -6.37 -3.58
C ALA A 214 -10.17 -6.61 -2.10
N MET A 215 -10.83 -7.58 -1.44
CA MET A 215 -10.67 -7.84 0.00
C MET A 215 -10.79 -6.59 0.87
N HIS A 216 -11.80 -5.75 0.58
CA HIS A 216 -12.02 -4.42 1.19
C HIS A 216 -10.89 -3.41 0.94
N GLY A 217 -10.14 -3.63 -0.13
CA GLY A 217 -9.02 -2.84 -0.58
C GLY A 217 -9.35 -1.78 -1.62
N VAL A 218 -8.33 -1.06 -2.03
CA VAL A 218 -8.43 0.06 -2.99
C VAL A 218 -8.26 -0.38 -4.45
N GLY A 219 -8.07 -1.69 -4.69
CA GLY A 219 -7.77 -2.25 -6.02
C GLY A 219 -8.90 -2.15 -7.04
N TRP A 220 -10.15 -2.26 -6.61
CA TRP A 220 -11.28 -2.52 -7.53
C TRP A 220 -11.43 -1.47 -8.63
N ARG A 221 -11.45 -0.18 -8.26
CA ARG A 221 -11.68 0.91 -9.23
C ARG A 221 -10.68 0.85 -10.37
N THR A 222 -9.39 0.83 -10.03
CA THR A 222 -8.31 0.81 -11.02
C THR A 222 -8.30 -0.50 -11.80
N ALA A 223 -8.50 -1.65 -11.14
CA ALA A 223 -8.57 -2.96 -11.81
C ALA A 223 -9.71 -3.04 -12.83
N ARG A 224 -10.91 -2.55 -12.48
CA ARG A 224 -12.07 -2.48 -13.37
C ARG A 224 -11.78 -1.64 -14.61
N GLU A 225 -11.16 -0.48 -14.44
CA GLU A 225 -10.79 0.39 -15.57
C GLU A 225 -9.71 -0.26 -16.45
N VAL A 226 -8.75 -0.99 -15.88
CA VAL A 226 -7.77 -1.80 -16.62
C VAL A 226 -8.46 -2.91 -17.42
N PHE A 227 -9.38 -3.67 -16.82
CA PHE A 227 -10.11 -4.74 -17.51
C PHE A 227 -10.89 -4.18 -18.70
N ALA A 228 -11.61 -3.07 -18.50
CA ALA A 228 -12.37 -2.41 -19.55
C ALA A 228 -11.46 -1.89 -20.68
N ALA A 229 -10.34 -1.24 -20.34
CA ALA A 229 -9.37 -0.73 -21.31
C ALA A 229 -8.67 -1.85 -22.10
N ALA A 230 -8.45 -3.01 -21.48
CA ALA A 230 -7.89 -4.20 -22.12
C ALA A 230 -8.94 -5.02 -22.91
N GLY A 231 -10.22 -4.62 -22.86
CA GLY A 231 -11.32 -5.23 -23.59
C GLY A 231 -11.94 -6.47 -22.94
N PHE A 232 -11.65 -6.75 -21.67
CA PHE A 232 -12.28 -7.85 -20.92
C PHE A 232 -13.69 -7.48 -20.47
N ALA A 233 -14.53 -8.49 -20.29
CA ALA A 233 -15.84 -8.32 -19.67
C ALA A 233 -15.71 -7.91 -18.19
N GLU A 234 -16.75 -7.26 -17.66
CA GLU A 234 -16.81 -6.96 -16.23
C GLU A 234 -16.91 -8.27 -15.43
N PRO A 235 -16.06 -8.47 -14.40
CA PRO A 235 -16.07 -9.72 -13.64
C PRO A 235 -17.25 -9.84 -12.69
N GLU A 236 -17.45 -11.06 -12.22
CA GLU A 236 -18.32 -11.34 -11.09
C GLU A 236 -17.65 -10.87 -9.80
N VAL A 237 -18.15 -9.78 -9.22
CA VAL A 237 -17.53 -9.19 -8.04
C VAL A 237 -18.02 -9.84 -6.75
N VAL A 238 -17.11 -10.04 -5.80
CA VAL A 238 -17.47 -10.39 -4.42
C VAL A 238 -18.03 -9.14 -3.75
N ALA A 239 -19.34 -8.92 -3.88
CA ALA A 239 -20.01 -7.69 -3.44
C ALA A 239 -19.74 -7.34 -1.97
N ALA A 240 -19.58 -8.33 -1.09
CA ALA A 240 -19.28 -8.13 0.32
C ALA A 240 -17.84 -7.66 0.61
N GLN A 241 -16.95 -7.62 -0.39
CA GLN A 241 -15.52 -7.32 -0.24
C GLN A 241 -15.02 -6.29 -1.28
N ILE A 242 -15.91 -5.71 -2.09
CA ILE A 242 -15.51 -4.94 -3.27
C ILE A 242 -15.14 -3.49 -2.96
N ASP A 243 -15.79 -2.89 -1.96
CA ASP A 243 -15.57 -1.51 -1.55
C ASP A 243 -14.52 -1.41 -0.43
N PRO A 244 -13.70 -0.35 -0.38
CA PRO A 244 -12.75 -0.15 0.70
C PRO A 244 -13.41 -0.06 2.08
N ASP A 245 -13.00 -0.90 3.04
CA ASP A 245 -13.44 -0.85 4.44
C ASP A 245 -12.25 -1.10 5.39
N PRO A 246 -11.82 -0.11 6.19
CA PRO A 246 -10.69 -0.25 7.10
C PRO A 246 -10.90 -1.28 8.23
N ALA A 247 -12.14 -1.73 8.47
CA ALA A 247 -12.43 -2.74 9.48
C ALA A 247 -12.26 -4.18 8.97
N PHE A 248 -12.13 -4.37 7.65
CA PHE A 248 -12.03 -5.69 7.00
C PHE A 248 -13.08 -6.70 7.51
N PRO A 249 -14.39 -6.38 7.51
CA PRO A 249 -15.41 -7.08 8.31
C PRO A 249 -15.61 -8.56 7.97
N THR A 250 -15.13 -9.02 6.81
CA THR A 250 -15.28 -10.41 6.37
C THR A 250 -14.02 -11.26 6.55
N VAL A 251 -12.88 -10.67 6.90
CA VAL A 251 -11.59 -11.38 6.99
C VAL A 251 -10.81 -10.91 8.22
N SER A 252 -10.27 -11.84 9.00
CA SER A 252 -9.41 -11.50 10.13
C SER A 252 -8.06 -10.92 9.69
N PHE A 253 -7.60 -11.33 8.51
CA PHE A 253 -6.34 -10.93 7.93
C PHE A 253 -6.50 -10.87 6.40
N PRO A 254 -6.47 -9.68 5.78
CA PRO A 254 -6.78 -9.49 4.37
C PRO A 254 -5.58 -9.85 3.48
N ASN A 255 -5.06 -11.07 3.61
CA ASN A 255 -4.05 -11.63 2.74
C ASN A 255 -4.69 -12.81 2.01
N PRO A 256 -4.75 -12.83 0.67
CA PRO A 256 -5.41 -13.90 -0.07
C PRO A 256 -4.70 -15.26 0.06
N GLU A 257 -3.54 -15.29 0.72
CA GLU A 257 -2.85 -16.53 1.05
C GLU A 257 -3.33 -17.22 2.34
N GLU A 258 -4.05 -16.50 3.21
CA GLU A 258 -4.48 -17.01 4.50
C GLU A 258 -5.67 -17.98 4.37
N PRO A 259 -5.75 -19.00 5.25
CA PRO A 259 -6.94 -19.84 5.36
C PRO A 259 -8.20 -18.99 5.58
N GLY A 260 -9.24 -19.23 4.78
CA GLY A 260 -10.53 -18.54 4.87
C GLY A 260 -10.62 -17.22 4.10
N ALA A 261 -9.49 -16.63 3.69
CA ALA A 261 -9.47 -15.34 2.99
C ALA A 261 -10.19 -15.40 1.62
N MET A 262 -10.12 -16.54 0.94
CA MET A 262 -10.66 -16.74 -0.41
C MET A 262 -12.08 -17.32 -0.42
N ASP A 263 -12.68 -17.64 0.74
CA ASP A 263 -13.93 -18.41 0.81
C ASP A 263 -15.09 -17.72 0.07
N LEU A 264 -15.28 -16.41 0.30
CA LEU A 264 -16.31 -15.62 -0.39
C LEU A 264 -16.05 -15.50 -1.90
N ALA A 265 -14.78 -15.48 -2.30
CA ALA A 265 -14.40 -15.45 -3.71
C ALA A 265 -14.71 -16.79 -4.39
N PHE A 266 -14.44 -17.92 -3.73
CA PHE A 266 -14.81 -19.25 -4.22
C PHE A 266 -16.31 -19.47 -4.22
N GLU A 267 -17.05 -18.95 -3.25
CA GLU A 267 -18.52 -18.96 -3.26
C GLU A 267 -19.08 -18.21 -4.48
N THR A 268 -18.61 -16.98 -4.69
CA THR A 268 -19.02 -16.14 -5.84
C THR A 268 -18.67 -16.83 -7.15
N ALA A 269 -17.46 -17.37 -7.26
CA ALA A 269 -16.99 -18.07 -8.45
C ALA A 269 -17.82 -19.32 -8.77
N ARG A 270 -18.13 -20.14 -7.76
CA ARG A 270 -18.99 -21.33 -7.94
C ARG A 270 -20.42 -20.95 -8.34
N ALA A 271 -20.98 -19.90 -7.76
CA ALA A 271 -22.33 -19.45 -8.06
C ALA A 271 -22.46 -18.99 -9.53
N ALA A 272 -21.43 -18.32 -10.06
CA ALA A 272 -21.39 -17.86 -11.44
C ALA A 272 -20.80 -18.87 -12.43
N GLY A 273 -20.07 -19.89 -11.95
CA GLY A 273 -19.42 -20.90 -12.78
C GLY A 273 -18.25 -20.34 -13.60
N VAL A 274 -17.43 -19.45 -13.01
CA VAL A 274 -16.35 -18.75 -13.72
C VAL A 274 -15.07 -19.60 -13.85
N ASP A 275 -14.23 -19.28 -14.83
CA ASP A 275 -12.99 -20.01 -15.12
C ASP A 275 -11.82 -19.63 -14.21
N LEU A 276 -11.89 -18.46 -13.56
CA LEU A 276 -10.78 -17.88 -12.80
C LEU A 276 -11.28 -17.06 -11.62
N VAL A 277 -10.52 -17.03 -10.53
CA VAL A 277 -10.69 -16.08 -9.43
C VAL A 277 -9.44 -15.22 -9.32
N ILE A 278 -9.63 -13.91 -9.23
CA ILE A 278 -8.58 -12.92 -9.01
C ILE A 278 -8.83 -12.23 -7.67
N ALA A 279 -7.83 -12.20 -6.80
CA ALA A 279 -7.90 -11.49 -5.54
C ALA A 279 -6.69 -10.59 -5.35
N ASN A 280 -6.94 -9.36 -4.91
CA ASN A 280 -5.92 -8.44 -4.44
C ASN A 280 -6.01 -8.25 -2.92
N ASP A 281 -4.87 -8.03 -2.27
CA ASP A 281 -4.83 -7.54 -0.89
C ASP A 281 -5.19 -6.03 -0.83
N PRO A 282 -5.35 -5.42 0.36
CA PRO A 282 -5.96 -4.10 0.50
C PRO A 282 -5.30 -2.95 -0.26
N ASP A 283 -3.98 -2.98 -0.47
CA ASP A 283 -3.25 -1.98 -1.25
C ASP A 283 -2.92 -2.45 -2.68
N ALA A 284 -3.41 -3.64 -3.05
CA ALA A 284 -3.34 -4.24 -4.38
C ALA A 284 -1.92 -4.37 -4.94
N ASP A 285 -0.92 -4.62 -4.08
CA ASP A 285 0.42 -5.05 -4.51
C ASP A 285 0.58 -6.58 -4.54
N ARG A 286 -0.37 -7.33 -3.98
CA ARG A 286 -0.43 -8.80 -4.06
C ARG A 286 -1.54 -9.28 -4.97
N LEU A 287 -1.28 -10.44 -5.57
CA LEU A 287 -2.21 -11.15 -6.44
C LEU A 287 -2.31 -12.60 -5.98
N ALA A 288 -3.53 -13.08 -5.79
CA ALA A 288 -3.82 -14.50 -5.79
C ALA A 288 -4.73 -14.85 -6.97
N VAL A 289 -4.49 -16.04 -7.50
CA VAL A 289 -5.25 -16.61 -8.60
C VAL A 289 -5.76 -17.98 -8.17
N ALA A 290 -7.01 -18.30 -8.49
CA ALA A 290 -7.54 -19.65 -8.32
C ALA A 290 -8.26 -20.14 -9.57
N ILE A 291 -8.22 -21.45 -9.77
CA ILE A 291 -8.82 -22.13 -10.91
C ILE A 291 -9.76 -23.25 -10.43
N PRO A 292 -10.72 -23.71 -11.26
CA PRO A 292 -11.59 -24.82 -10.93
C PRO A 292 -10.81 -26.06 -10.49
N ASP A 293 -11.33 -26.73 -9.47
CA ASP A 293 -10.74 -27.92 -8.87
C ASP A 293 -11.83 -28.89 -8.41
N ALA A 294 -11.53 -30.18 -8.37
CA ALA A 294 -12.50 -31.21 -8.00
C ALA A 294 -12.76 -31.29 -6.48
N SER A 295 -12.09 -30.48 -5.66
CA SER A 295 -12.34 -30.37 -4.23
C SER A 295 -13.73 -29.83 -3.89
N GLU A 296 -14.15 -30.01 -2.64
CA GLU A 296 -15.43 -29.50 -2.13
C GLU A 296 -15.56 -27.97 -2.23
N GLN A 297 -14.42 -27.26 -2.23
CA GLN A 297 -14.37 -25.80 -2.43
C GLN A 297 -14.61 -25.40 -3.89
N GLY A 298 -14.54 -26.34 -4.84
CA GLY A 298 -14.74 -26.14 -6.28
C GLY A 298 -13.63 -25.36 -6.99
N TYR A 299 -12.73 -24.74 -6.24
CA TYR A 299 -11.59 -23.98 -6.73
C TYR A 299 -10.35 -24.25 -5.87
N ARG A 300 -9.19 -24.17 -6.51
CA ARG A 300 -7.88 -24.25 -5.84
C ARG A 300 -7.07 -23.00 -6.15
N ARG A 301 -6.59 -22.34 -5.10
CA ARG A 301 -5.61 -21.26 -5.20
C ARG A 301 -4.30 -21.81 -5.77
N LEU A 302 -3.77 -21.13 -6.77
CA LEU A 302 -2.42 -21.35 -7.26
C LEU A 302 -1.41 -20.79 -6.25
N SER A 303 -0.34 -21.53 -6.00
CA SER A 303 0.79 -21.03 -5.22
C SER A 303 1.48 -19.86 -5.94
N GLY A 304 2.18 -19.01 -5.20
CA GLY A 304 2.98 -17.94 -5.79
C GLY A 304 4.02 -18.44 -6.79
N ASN A 305 4.54 -19.67 -6.61
CA ASN A 305 5.44 -20.31 -7.57
C ASN A 305 4.73 -20.71 -8.87
N GLU A 306 3.51 -21.24 -8.80
CA GLU A 306 2.70 -21.54 -10.00
C GLU A 306 2.38 -20.26 -10.77
N VAL A 307 1.92 -19.21 -10.07
CA VAL A 307 1.63 -17.91 -10.70
C VAL A 307 2.89 -17.30 -11.31
N GLY A 308 4.00 -17.27 -10.57
CA GLY A 308 5.28 -16.75 -11.04
C GLY A 308 5.83 -17.50 -12.24
N ALA A 309 5.69 -18.83 -12.28
CA ALA A 309 6.11 -19.63 -13.42
C ALA A 309 5.29 -19.32 -14.69
N LEU A 310 3.98 -19.15 -14.56
CA LEU A 310 3.09 -18.79 -15.68
C LEU A 310 3.40 -17.40 -16.23
N LEU A 311 3.55 -16.41 -15.35
CA LEU A 311 3.90 -15.04 -15.76
C LEU A 311 5.31 -14.96 -16.37
N GLY A 312 6.27 -15.67 -15.78
CA GLY A 312 7.64 -15.75 -16.28
C GLY A 312 7.72 -16.41 -17.66
N TRP A 313 6.98 -17.51 -17.86
CA TRP A 313 6.84 -18.14 -19.18
C TRP A 313 6.31 -17.15 -20.22
N ARG A 314 5.22 -16.45 -19.89
CA ARG A 314 4.61 -15.47 -20.82
C ARG A 314 5.56 -14.31 -21.13
N ALA A 315 6.31 -13.83 -20.14
CA ALA A 315 7.32 -12.79 -20.36
C ALA A 315 8.45 -13.27 -21.28
N ALA A 316 8.86 -14.54 -21.17
CA ALA A 316 9.86 -15.13 -22.07
C ALA A 316 9.34 -15.25 -23.51
N GLU A 317 8.09 -15.71 -23.72
CA GLU A 317 7.48 -15.77 -25.06
C GLU A 317 7.38 -14.40 -25.74
N LEU A 318 7.16 -13.32 -24.97
CA LEU A 318 7.07 -11.96 -25.52
C LEU A 318 8.43 -11.31 -25.80
N ALA A 319 9.51 -11.88 -25.26
CA ALA A 319 10.87 -11.39 -25.49
C ALA A 319 11.53 -12.00 -26.74
N GLU A 320 10.97 -13.09 -27.27
CA GLU A 320 11.35 -13.73 -28.54
C GLU A 320 10.71 -13.02 -29.75
#